data_AF-A0A0W0ZFA8-F1
#
_entry.id   AF-A0A0W0ZFA8-F1
#
_cell.length_a   1.000
_cell.length_b   1.000
_cell.length_c   1.000
_cell.angle_alpha   90.00
_cell.angle_beta   90.00
_cell.angle_gamma   90.00
#
_symmetry.space_group_name_H-M   'P 1'
#
loop_
_entity.id
_entity.type
_entity.pdbx_description
1 polymer ?
#
loop_
_entity_poly.entity_id
_entity_poly.type
_entity_poly.pdbx_seq_one_letter_code
_entity_poly.pdbx_strand_id
1 'polypeptide(L)'
;MKILINGKPISLTQLLTEHGIKNDGKKKISVKSGYLFEDSLIDRIMDLEAQLAKMLPKEPPIPQEPSHTEQEYIPFEGPASIWVDDNRDDSDKYRTVQKPAEQYQREMKKYMADLGVHKELSQQYKEQVSKIQSTPQYLRMAEELQALNQVHKAYSAAPKIPEWQEVKSNLIKAINDSGTSRKGGERIRAEIDRLEQLDLDPETKIARTIDFMLQEYRHILRSGLTGMSSSETGSRLAANLQNFSQKLGIELPKSLEKGQPLTLQSLRDNGKINEALYDHMTTSIEEDHGKRLNF
;
A
#
# COMPACT_ATOMS: atom_id res chain seq x y z
N MET A 1 -16.37 -7.99 -0.28
CA MET A 1 -15.62 -7.31 -1.35
C MET A 1 -15.20 -8.30 -2.43
N LYS A 2 -15.24 -7.90 -3.70
CA LYS A 2 -14.71 -8.66 -4.83
C LYS A 2 -13.58 -7.87 -5.51
N ILE A 3 -12.71 -8.56 -6.21
CA ILE A 3 -11.65 -7.97 -7.04
C ILE A 3 -11.71 -8.57 -8.45
N LEU A 4 -11.16 -7.86 -9.43
CA LEU A 4 -11.03 -8.36 -10.80
C LEU A 4 -9.65 -8.96 -11.00
N ILE A 5 -9.60 -10.25 -11.33
CA ILE A 5 -8.38 -10.95 -11.76
C ILE A 5 -8.63 -11.50 -13.15
N ASN A 6 -7.82 -11.08 -14.12
CA ASN A 6 -7.96 -11.46 -15.53
C ASN A 6 -9.39 -11.26 -16.07
N GLY A 7 -10.04 -10.15 -15.68
CA GLY A 7 -11.41 -9.82 -16.07
C GLY A 7 -12.52 -10.60 -15.36
N LYS A 8 -12.19 -11.53 -14.44
CA LYS A 8 -13.18 -12.29 -13.68
C LYS A 8 -13.33 -11.75 -12.26
N PRO A 9 -14.57 -11.57 -11.76
CA PRO A 9 -14.79 -11.19 -10.38
C PRO A 9 -14.48 -12.38 -9.45
N ILE A 10 -13.51 -12.19 -8.55
CA ILE A 10 -13.09 -13.18 -7.56
C ILE A 10 -13.34 -12.60 -6.16
N SER A 11 -13.92 -13.41 -5.27
CA SER A 11 -14.08 -13.02 -3.86
C SER A 11 -12.77 -13.18 -3.09
N LEU A 12 -12.56 -12.41 -2.01
CA LEU A 12 -11.34 -12.52 -1.20
C LEU A 12 -11.13 -13.94 -0.61
N THR A 13 -12.22 -14.61 -0.23
CA THR A 13 -12.18 -16.00 0.23
C THR A 13 -11.74 -16.95 -0.89
N GLN A 14 -12.24 -16.73 -2.10
CA GLN A 14 -11.85 -17.54 -3.26
C GLN A 14 -10.38 -17.32 -3.62
N LEU A 15 -9.91 -16.08 -3.57
CA LEU A 15 -8.49 -15.74 -3.76
C LEU A 15 -7.58 -16.51 -2.79
N LEU A 16 -7.91 -16.52 -1.49
CA LEU A 16 -7.17 -17.30 -0.50
C LEU A 16 -7.20 -18.80 -0.82
N THR A 17 -8.37 -19.32 -1.20
CA THR A 17 -8.57 -20.74 -1.49
C THR A 17 -7.77 -21.20 -2.71
N GLU A 18 -7.75 -20.41 -3.79
CA GLU A 18 -7.01 -20.70 -5.01
C GLU A 18 -5.49 -20.74 -4.78
N HIS A 19 -4.99 -20.01 -3.80
CA HIS A 19 -3.59 -20.05 -3.36
C HIS A 19 -3.33 -21.03 -2.19
N GLY A 20 -4.29 -21.91 -1.87
CA GLY A 20 -4.12 -22.95 -0.87
C GLY A 20 -4.08 -22.47 0.59
N ILE A 21 -4.47 -21.22 0.85
CA ILE A 21 -4.46 -20.63 2.19
C ILE A 21 -5.73 -21.06 2.92
N LYS A 22 -5.57 -21.89 3.95
CA LYS A 22 -6.67 -22.29 4.81
C LYS A 22 -6.92 -21.24 5.90
N ASN A 23 -8.16 -20.76 6.00
CA ASN A 23 -8.55 -19.72 6.95
C ASN A 23 -9.18 -20.31 8.24
N ASP A 24 -8.53 -21.34 8.79
CA ASP A 24 -8.99 -22.19 9.90
C ASP A 24 -8.10 -22.11 11.15
N GLY A 25 -7.01 -21.32 11.11
CA GLY A 25 -6.07 -21.14 12.22
C GLY A 25 -6.45 -20.11 13.30
N LYS A 26 -5.53 -19.91 14.27
CA LYS A 26 -5.65 -18.95 15.39
C LYS A 26 -5.57 -17.47 14.96
N LYS A 27 -4.87 -17.17 13.86
CA LYS A 27 -4.82 -15.84 13.24
C LYS A 27 -5.49 -15.92 11.88
N LYS A 28 -6.78 -15.57 11.84
CA LYS A 28 -7.59 -15.60 10.62
C LYS A 28 -7.41 -14.32 9.83
N ILE A 29 -7.33 -14.45 8.50
CA ILE A 29 -7.36 -13.32 7.58
C ILE A 29 -8.81 -12.82 7.52
N SER A 30 -9.02 -11.54 7.82
CA SER A 30 -10.35 -10.96 7.86
C SER A 30 -10.84 -10.63 6.47
N VAL A 31 -11.84 -11.36 5.97
CA VAL A 31 -12.43 -11.13 4.63
C VAL A 31 -13.64 -10.17 4.67
N LYS A 32 -13.88 -9.50 5.79
CA LYS A 32 -15.08 -8.65 6.01
C LYS A 32 -15.09 -7.39 5.14
N SER A 33 -13.93 -6.79 4.89
CA SER A 33 -13.77 -5.62 4.03
C SER A 33 -12.37 -5.62 3.40
N GLY A 34 -12.16 -4.83 2.34
CA GLY A 34 -10.85 -4.74 1.67
C GLY A 34 -9.73 -4.27 2.58
N TYR A 35 -9.97 -3.18 3.32
CA TYR A 35 -8.99 -2.62 4.24
C TYR A 35 -8.61 -3.63 5.34
N LEU A 36 -9.60 -4.26 5.98
CA LEU A 36 -9.35 -5.27 7.01
C LEU A 36 -8.64 -6.52 6.45
N PHE A 37 -8.87 -6.82 5.17
CA PHE A 37 -8.22 -7.92 4.49
C PHE A 37 -6.73 -7.64 4.27
N GLU A 38 -6.41 -6.49 3.67
CA GLU A 38 -5.03 -6.06 3.38
C GLU A 38 -4.19 -5.99 4.65
N ASP A 39 -4.70 -5.33 5.71
CA ASP A 39 -4.01 -5.23 7.00
C ASP A 39 -3.78 -6.63 7.62
N SER A 40 -4.81 -7.47 7.65
CA SER A 40 -4.70 -8.82 8.23
C SER A 40 -3.76 -9.75 7.44
N LEU A 41 -3.63 -9.52 6.13
CA LEU A 41 -2.70 -10.25 5.26
C LEU A 41 -1.26 -9.84 5.54
N ILE A 42 -1.00 -8.54 5.64
CA ILE A 42 0.33 -7.99 5.97
C ILE A 42 0.77 -8.45 7.36
N ASP A 43 -0.11 -8.36 8.37
CA ASP A 43 0.18 -8.82 9.73
C ASP A 43 0.57 -10.30 9.75
N ARG A 44 -0.09 -11.13 8.94
CA ARG A 44 0.20 -12.56 8.85
C ARG A 44 1.54 -12.83 8.17
N ILE A 45 1.86 -12.09 7.11
CA ILE A 45 3.16 -12.16 6.42
C ILE A 45 4.30 -11.83 7.39
N MET A 46 4.21 -10.68 8.07
CA MET A 46 5.23 -10.22 9.03
C MET A 46 5.42 -11.21 10.19
N ASP A 47 4.33 -11.80 10.69
CA ASP A 47 4.38 -12.80 11.76
C ASP A 47 5.10 -14.08 11.32
N LEU A 48 4.84 -14.56 10.09
CA LEU A 48 5.53 -15.73 9.54
C LEU A 48 7.01 -15.47 9.27
N GLU A 49 7.35 -14.31 8.72
CA GLU A 49 8.75 -13.88 8.54
C GLU A 49 9.50 -13.87 9.87
N ALA A 50 8.90 -13.29 10.91
CA ALA A 50 9.50 -13.24 12.24
C ALA A 50 9.66 -14.63 12.85
N GLN A 51 8.70 -15.54 12.65
CA GLN A 51 8.81 -16.92 13.16
C GLN A 51 9.88 -17.72 12.40
N LEU A 52 9.94 -17.61 11.08
CA LEU A 52 10.99 -18.24 10.26
C LEU A 52 12.38 -17.73 10.65
N ALA A 53 12.54 -16.43 10.84
CA ALA A 53 13.81 -15.83 11.27
C ALA A 53 14.23 -16.32 12.67
N LYS A 54 13.28 -16.46 13.61
CA LYS A 54 13.54 -16.99 14.97
C LYS A 54 13.97 -18.46 14.99
N MET A 55 13.59 -19.23 13.98
CA MET A 55 14.02 -20.63 13.86
C MET A 55 15.49 -20.76 13.42
N LEU A 56 16.04 -19.75 12.75
CA LEU A 56 17.42 -19.78 12.28
C LEU A 56 18.40 -19.46 13.41
N PRO A 57 19.58 -20.09 13.44
CA PRO A 57 20.64 -19.71 14.37
C PRO A 57 21.08 -18.27 14.10
N LYS A 58 21.73 -17.66 15.09
CA LYS A 58 22.36 -16.34 14.90
C LYS A 58 23.63 -16.48 14.07
N GLU A 59 23.80 -15.59 13.11
CA GLU A 59 25.03 -15.55 12.30
C GLU A 59 26.23 -15.23 13.20
N PRO A 60 27.38 -15.94 13.04
CA PRO A 60 28.57 -15.62 13.80
C PRO A 60 29.08 -14.21 13.45
N PRO A 61 29.57 -13.43 14.43
CA PRO A 61 30.07 -12.09 14.19
C PRO A 61 31.37 -12.13 13.38
N ILE A 62 31.45 -11.28 12.35
CA ILE A 62 32.65 -11.14 11.53
C ILE A 62 33.74 -10.43 12.35
N PRO A 63 34.94 -11.02 12.51
CA PRO A 63 36.07 -10.35 13.15
C PRO A 63 36.40 -9.04 12.41
N GLN A 64 36.64 -7.98 13.17
CA GLN A 64 37.05 -6.69 12.57
C GLN A 64 38.55 -6.69 12.31
N GLU A 65 38.93 -6.23 11.12
CA GLU A 65 40.33 -6.02 10.77
C GLU A 65 40.92 -4.90 11.64
N PRO A 66 42.09 -5.12 12.26
CA PRO A 66 42.69 -4.11 13.12
C PRO A 66 43.16 -2.91 12.29
N SER A 67 42.92 -1.70 12.79
CA SER A 67 43.43 -0.49 12.16
C SER A 67 44.94 -0.34 12.39
N HIS A 68 45.64 0.18 11.37
CA HIS A 68 47.03 0.64 11.46
C HIS A 68 47.20 1.86 12.37
N THR A 69 46.10 2.52 12.71
CA THR A 69 46.12 3.75 13.49
C THR A 69 45.30 3.60 14.75
N GLU A 70 45.66 4.38 15.78
CA GLU A 70 44.86 4.58 16.97
C GLU A 70 44.58 6.07 17.17
N GLN A 71 43.56 6.36 17.98
CA GLN A 71 43.25 7.72 18.39
C GLN A 71 43.98 7.98 19.71
N GLU A 72 44.89 8.95 19.69
CA GLU A 72 45.51 9.49 20.90
C GLU A 72 44.79 10.78 21.29
N TYR A 73 44.43 10.89 22.57
CA TYR A 73 43.90 12.12 23.12
C TYR A 73 44.97 13.21 23.15
N ILE A 74 44.65 14.40 22.63
CA ILE A 74 45.47 15.60 22.66
C ILE A 74 45.16 16.36 23.95
N PRO A 75 46.10 16.41 24.92
CA PRO A 75 45.88 17.11 26.17
C PRO A 75 45.51 18.58 25.92
N PHE A 76 44.49 19.08 26.62
CA PHE A 76 44.14 20.50 26.59
C PHE A 76 45.20 21.31 27.36
N GLU A 77 45.95 22.16 26.67
CA GLU A 77 46.88 23.14 27.28
C GLU A 77 46.09 24.37 27.79
N GLY A 78 45.31 24.18 28.85
CA GLY A 78 44.63 25.26 29.57
C GLY A 78 45.41 25.73 30.81
N PRO A 79 45.02 26.86 31.42
CA PRO A 79 45.60 27.28 32.71
C PRO A 79 45.42 26.17 33.76
N ALA A 80 46.51 25.78 34.40
CA ALA A 80 46.68 24.57 35.21
C ALA A 80 45.81 24.45 36.48
N SER A 81 44.82 25.31 36.68
CA SER A 81 44.11 25.48 37.95
C SER A 81 42.58 25.35 37.88
N ILE A 82 42.01 24.94 36.73
CA ILE A 82 40.56 24.73 36.62
C ILE A 82 40.30 23.43 35.85
N TRP A 83 39.64 22.45 36.49
CA TRP A 83 39.09 21.29 35.80
C TRP A 83 37.85 21.75 35.02
N VAL A 84 38.01 21.91 33.71
CA VAL A 84 36.92 22.29 32.80
C VAL A 84 36.58 21.07 31.94
N ASP A 85 35.29 20.79 31.76
CA ASP A 85 34.86 19.76 30.80
C ASP A 85 35.34 20.14 29.40
N ASP A 86 36.09 19.24 28.76
CA ASP A 86 36.62 19.45 27.42
C ASP A 86 35.47 19.38 26.41
N ASN A 87 34.91 20.55 26.07
CA ASN A 87 33.79 20.71 25.14
C ASN A 87 34.23 20.90 23.68
N ARG A 88 35.51 20.64 23.34
CA ARG A 88 35.98 20.68 21.95
C ARG A 88 35.33 19.59 21.11
N ASP A 89 35.28 19.76 19.79
CA ASP A 89 34.85 18.70 18.88
C ASP A 89 35.84 17.51 18.93
N ASP A 90 35.36 16.29 18.70
CA ASP A 90 36.19 15.07 18.77
C ASP A 90 37.40 15.12 17.81
N SER A 91 37.28 15.84 16.68
CA SER A 91 38.40 16.07 15.75
C SER A 91 39.56 16.88 16.35
N ASP A 92 39.28 17.71 17.36
CA ASP A 92 40.26 18.56 18.04
C ASP A 92 40.79 17.91 19.33
N LYS A 93 40.10 16.86 19.81
CA LYS A 93 40.46 16.08 20.99
C LYS A 93 41.35 14.89 20.68
N TYR A 94 41.25 14.34 19.47
CA TYR A 94 41.93 13.10 19.12
C TYR A 94 42.76 13.27 17.86
N ARG A 95 44.04 12.93 17.93
CA ARG A 95 44.88 12.77 16.74
C ARG A 95 44.95 11.31 16.35
N THR A 96 44.96 11.06 15.04
CA THR A 96 45.27 9.74 14.50
C THR A 96 46.78 9.54 14.47
N VAL A 97 47.27 8.54 15.20
CA VAL A 97 48.69 8.14 15.21
C VAL A 97 48.84 6.73 14.67
N GLN A 98 49.99 6.46 14.05
CA GLN A 98 50.34 5.12 13.61
C GLN A 98 50.70 4.26 14.81
N LYS A 99 50.09 3.08 14.89
CA LYS A 99 50.46 2.08 15.90
C LYS A 99 51.90 1.62 15.68
N PRO A 100 52.63 1.27 16.75
CA PRO A 100 53.90 0.57 16.62
C PRO A 100 53.75 -0.68 15.75
N ALA A 101 54.69 -0.90 14.82
CA ALA A 101 54.63 -2.01 13.88
C ALA A 101 54.45 -3.37 14.56
N GLU A 102 55.10 -3.59 15.71
CA GLU A 102 54.97 -4.81 16.50
C GLU A 102 53.57 -5.01 17.10
N GLN A 103 52.93 -3.93 17.57
CA GLN A 103 51.57 -3.98 18.11
C GLN A 103 50.58 -4.32 17.00
N TYR A 104 50.67 -3.63 15.87
CA TYR A 104 49.83 -3.91 14.71
C TYR A 104 50.03 -5.36 14.20
N GLN A 105 51.26 -5.85 14.12
CA GLN A 105 51.54 -7.24 13.73
C GLN A 105 50.94 -8.26 14.71
N ARG A 106 50.96 -7.99 16.02
CA ARG A 106 50.32 -8.85 17.03
C ARG A 106 48.80 -8.87 16.88
N GLU A 107 48.19 -7.70 16.71
CA GLU A 107 46.74 -7.57 16.46
C GLU A 107 46.33 -8.26 15.16
N MET A 108 47.12 -8.11 14.09
CA MET A 108 46.90 -8.76 12.81
C MET A 108 47.01 -10.29 12.91
N LYS A 109 48.00 -10.81 13.66
CA LYS A 109 48.13 -12.24 13.91
C LYS A 109 46.92 -12.81 14.66
N LYS A 110 46.40 -12.06 15.65
CA LYS A 110 45.17 -12.42 16.37
C LYS A 110 43.97 -12.41 15.44
N TYR A 111 43.80 -11.36 14.64
CA TYR A 111 42.74 -11.25 13.63
C TYR A 111 42.75 -12.43 12.65
N MET A 112 43.92 -12.82 12.13
CA MET A 112 44.03 -13.96 11.21
C MET A 112 43.63 -15.29 11.87
N ALA A 113 43.94 -15.47 13.16
CA ALA A 113 43.50 -16.64 13.92
C ALA A 113 41.98 -16.62 14.15
N ASP A 114 41.43 -15.48 14.57
CA ASP A 114 39.99 -15.29 14.78
C ASP A 114 39.20 -15.46 13.46
N LEU A 115 39.76 -15.02 12.32
CA LEU A 115 39.21 -15.23 10.99
C LEU A 115 39.17 -16.73 10.62
N GLY A 116 40.18 -17.50 11.02
CA GLY A 116 40.20 -18.96 10.88
C GLY A 116 39.04 -19.62 11.62
N VAL A 117 38.87 -19.28 12.90
CA VAL A 117 37.75 -19.77 13.73
C VAL A 117 36.40 -19.33 13.14
N HIS A 118 36.29 -18.09 12.68
CA HIS A 118 35.07 -17.59 12.04
C HIS A 118 34.69 -18.37 10.79
N LYS A 119 35.65 -18.78 9.96
CA LYS A 119 35.39 -19.62 8.77
C LYS A 119 34.75 -20.96 9.15
N GLU A 120 35.26 -21.61 10.20
CA GLU A 120 34.70 -22.87 10.70
C GLU A 120 33.28 -22.67 11.28
N LEU A 121 33.09 -21.63 12.11
CA LEU A 121 31.78 -21.27 12.65
C LEU A 121 30.77 -20.93 11.56
N SER A 122 31.19 -20.21 10.51
CA SER A 122 30.36 -19.88 9.35
C SER A 122 29.94 -21.13 8.57
N GLN A 123 30.84 -22.11 8.44
CA GLN A 123 30.52 -23.39 7.80
C GLN A 123 29.49 -24.19 8.62
N GLN A 124 29.70 -24.31 9.93
CA GLN A 124 28.76 -24.96 10.84
C GLN A 124 27.39 -24.26 10.83
N TYR A 125 27.39 -22.92 10.81
CA TYR A 125 26.19 -22.12 10.69
C TYR A 125 25.40 -22.46 9.42
N LYS A 126 26.07 -22.50 8.26
CA LYS A 126 25.43 -22.87 6.98
C LYS A 126 24.80 -24.26 7.01
N GLU A 127 25.49 -25.23 7.61
CA GLU A 127 24.95 -26.59 7.78
C GLU A 127 23.73 -26.63 8.71
N GLN A 128 23.76 -25.88 9.82
CA GLN A 128 22.62 -25.78 10.73
C GLN A 128 21.42 -25.11 10.07
N VAL A 129 21.64 -24.01 9.33
CA VAL A 129 20.60 -23.34 8.54
C VAL A 129 19.99 -24.32 7.53
N SER A 130 20.82 -25.04 6.76
CA SER A 130 20.33 -26.01 5.78
C SER A 130 19.49 -27.12 6.44
N LYS A 131 19.92 -27.64 7.60
CA LYS A 131 19.15 -28.62 8.37
C LYS A 131 17.79 -28.07 8.80
N ILE A 132 17.75 -26.86 9.35
CA ILE A 132 16.49 -26.22 9.79
C ILE A 132 15.57 -25.97 8.60
N GLN A 133 16.11 -25.46 7.49
CA GLN A 133 15.35 -25.20 6.27
C GLN A 133 14.76 -26.47 5.63
N SER A 134 15.39 -27.62 5.86
CA SER A 134 14.87 -28.93 5.41
C SER A 134 13.80 -29.53 6.32
N THR A 135 13.51 -28.91 7.48
CA THR A 135 12.48 -29.43 8.40
C THR A 135 11.08 -29.24 7.81
N PRO A 136 10.16 -30.21 7.99
CA PRO A 136 8.79 -30.08 7.49
C PRO A 136 8.05 -28.85 8.00
N GLN A 137 8.34 -28.42 9.24
CA GLN A 137 7.74 -27.22 9.82
C GLN A 137 8.20 -25.95 9.10
N TYR A 138 9.51 -25.80 8.85
CA TYR A 138 10.04 -24.64 8.14
C TYR A 138 9.52 -24.58 6.71
N LEU A 139 9.54 -25.70 5.99
CA LEU A 139 9.03 -25.79 4.62
C LEU A 139 7.56 -25.39 4.54
N ARG A 140 6.71 -25.92 5.42
CA ARG A 140 5.28 -25.56 5.46
C ARG A 140 5.05 -24.07 5.69
N MET A 141 5.82 -23.46 6.60
CA MET A 141 5.70 -22.02 6.88
C MET A 141 6.24 -21.16 5.73
N ALA A 142 7.31 -21.60 5.06
CA ALA A 142 7.85 -20.94 3.88
C ALA A 142 6.88 -21.01 2.69
N GLU A 143 6.24 -22.15 2.47
CA GLU A 143 5.17 -22.33 1.47
C GLU A 143 3.97 -21.43 1.77
N GLU A 144 3.52 -21.37 3.03
CA GLU A 144 2.44 -20.47 3.44
C GLU A 144 2.81 -19.00 3.19
N LEU A 145 4.04 -18.59 3.55
CA LEU A 145 4.53 -17.24 3.30
C LEU A 145 4.58 -16.91 1.80
N GLN A 146 5.04 -17.85 0.97
CA GLN A 146 5.05 -17.69 -0.49
C GLN A 146 3.63 -17.52 -1.03
N ALA A 147 2.67 -18.34 -0.58
CA ALA A 147 1.27 -18.24 -1.00
C ALA A 147 0.65 -16.90 -0.58
N LEU A 148 0.88 -16.45 0.66
CA LEU A 148 0.39 -15.16 1.15
C LEU A 148 0.97 -13.99 0.36
N ASN A 149 2.26 -14.03 0.02
CA ASN A 149 2.89 -13.02 -0.82
C ASN A 149 2.32 -12.98 -2.24
N GLN A 150 1.97 -14.14 -2.81
CA GLN A 150 1.27 -14.21 -4.10
C GLN A 150 -0.12 -13.58 -4.02
N VAL A 151 -0.88 -13.88 -2.95
CA VAL A 151 -2.19 -13.27 -2.71
C VAL A 151 -2.07 -11.76 -2.52
N HIS A 152 -1.10 -11.29 -1.75
CA HIS A 152 -0.87 -9.86 -1.53
C HIS A 152 -0.58 -9.16 -2.85
N LYS A 153 0.34 -9.70 -3.65
CA LYS A 153 0.65 -9.17 -4.98
C LYS A 153 -0.58 -9.14 -5.91
N ALA A 154 -1.37 -10.22 -5.93
CA ALA A 154 -2.57 -10.31 -6.74
C ALA A 154 -3.63 -9.29 -6.28
N TYR A 155 -3.85 -9.16 -4.98
CA TYR A 155 -4.81 -8.23 -4.38
C TYR A 155 -4.43 -6.77 -4.63
N SER A 156 -3.16 -6.39 -4.38
CA SER A 156 -2.71 -5.01 -4.52
C SER A 156 -2.70 -4.54 -5.98
N ALA A 157 -2.52 -5.45 -6.95
CA ALA A 157 -2.54 -5.12 -8.38
C ALA A 157 -3.96 -5.17 -9.00
N ALA A 158 -4.90 -5.86 -8.35
CA ALA A 158 -6.23 -6.06 -8.90
C ALA A 158 -7.13 -4.82 -8.76
N PRO A 159 -7.90 -4.47 -9.81
CA PRO A 159 -8.99 -3.51 -9.66
C PRO A 159 -10.00 -4.00 -8.62
N LYS A 160 -10.27 -3.15 -7.63
CA LYS A 160 -11.20 -3.39 -6.55
C LYS A 160 -12.62 -3.13 -7.06
N ILE A 161 -13.51 -4.11 -6.93
CA ILE A 161 -14.93 -3.93 -7.30
C ILE A 161 -15.62 -3.21 -6.14
N PRO A 162 -16.11 -1.98 -6.35
CA PRO A 162 -16.80 -1.24 -5.30
C PRO A 162 -18.14 -1.91 -4.96
N GLU A 163 -18.52 -1.90 -3.68
CA GLU A 163 -19.82 -2.42 -3.22
C GLU A 163 -20.86 -1.31 -3.11
N TRP A 164 -22.11 -1.59 -3.48
CA TRP A 164 -23.18 -0.58 -3.53
C TRP A 164 -23.33 0.19 -2.20
N GLN A 165 -23.37 -0.51 -1.07
CA GLN A 165 -23.55 0.11 0.24
C GLN A 165 -22.35 1.00 0.63
N GLU A 166 -21.13 0.62 0.22
CA GLU A 166 -19.92 1.42 0.44
C GLU A 166 -19.94 2.68 -0.44
N VAL A 167 -20.25 2.54 -1.73
CA VAL A 167 -20.41 3.64 -2.69
C VAL A 167 -21.44 4.64 -2.17
N LYS A 168 -22.62 4.16 -1.78
CA LYS A 168 -23.71 4.94 -1.20
C LYS A 168 -23.25 5.72 0.04
N SER A 169 -22.71 5.02 1.04
CA SER A 169 -22.29 5.62 2.30
C SER A 169 -21.19 6.68 2.09
N ASN A 170 -20.17 6.35 1.30
CA ASN A 170 -19.05 7.24 1.03
C ASN A 170 -19.44 8.46 0.19
N LEU A 171 -20.36 8.31 -0.77
CA LEU A 171 -20.86 9.42 -1.58
C LEU A 171 -21.75 10.35 -0.75
N ILE A 172 -22.66 9.81 0.06
CA ILE A 172 -23.49 10.61 0.98
C ILE A 172 -22.59 11.39 1.95
N LYS A 173 -21.55 10.74 2.48
CA LYS A 173 -20.54 11.38 3.33
C LYS A 173 -19.82 12.50 2.59
N ALA A 174 -19.33 12.25 1.39
CA ALA A 174 -18.66 13.28 0.57
C ALA A 174 -19.56 14.50 0.31
N ILE A 175 -20.85 14.29 0.11
CA ILE A 175 -21.84 15.37 -0.04
C ILE A 175 -22.04 16.10 1.30
N ASN A 176 -22.20 15.40 2.42
CA ASN A 176 -22.36 16.00 3.75
C ASN A 176 -21.14 16.86 4.14
N ASP A 177 -19.95 16.29 4.00
CA ASP A 177 -18.67 16.93 4.35
C ASP A 177 -18.39 18.19 3.51
N SER A 178 -19.05 18.33 2.35
CA SER A 178 -18.90 19.50 1.50
C SER A 178 -19.48 20.77 2.12
N GLY A 179 -20.42 20.62 3.06
CA GLY A 179 -21.10 21.72 3.75
C GLY A 179 -21.86 22.67 2.82
N THR A 180 -22.13 22.29 1.58
CA THR A 180 -22.80 23.16 0.61
C THR A 180 -24.31 22.95 0.64
N SER A 181 -25.09 24.03 0.59
CA SER A 181 -26.53 24.02 0.31
C SER A 181 -26.84 23.88 -1.18
N ARG A 182 -25.87 23.44 -2.00
CA ARG A 182 -26.03 23.35 -3.45
C ARG A 182 -27.01 22.22 -3.77
N LYS A 183 -28.07 22.55 -4.51
CA LYS A 183 -29.08 21.59 -5.00
C LYS A 183 -28.51 20.35 -5.70
N GLY A 184 -27.29 20.42 -6.25
CA GLY A 184 -26.62 19.28 -6.87
C GLY A 184 -26.37 18.12 -5.89
N GLY A 185 -25.96 18.41 -4.64
CA GLY A 185 -25.79 17.37 -3.63
C GLY A 185 -27.11 16.69 -3.25
N GLU A 186 -28.19 17.46 -3.14
CA GLU A 186 -29.54 16.94 -2.89
C GLU A 186 -30.06 16.09 -4.04
N ARG A 187 -29.80 16.50 -5.29
CA ARG A 187 -30.16 15.71 -6.48
C ARG A 187 -29.42 14.37 -6.52
N ILE A 188 -28.13 14.34 -6.19
CA ILE A 188 -27.37 13.08 -6.11
C ILE A 188 -27.98 12.16 -5.05
N ARG A 189 -28.35 12.70 -3.87
CA ARG A 189 -29.02 11.91 -2.82
C ARG A 189 -30.37 11.35 -3.27
N ALA A 190 -31.19 12.18 -3.89
CA ALA A 190 -32.49 11.76 -4.40
C ALA A 190 -32.34 10.63 -5.44
N GLU A 191 -31.31 10.69 -6.29
CA GLU A 191 -31.03 9.63 -7.25
C GLU A 191 -30.56 8.34 -6.56
N ILE A 192 -29.70 8.43 -5.53
CA ILE A 192 -29.30 7.27 -4.71
C ILE A 192 -30.52 6.60 -4.05
N ASP A 193 -31.40 7.39 -3.44
CA ASP A 193 -32.60 6.89 -2.77
C ASP A 193 -33.57 6.24 -3.78
N ARG A 194 -33.68 6.82 -4.98
CA ARG A 194 -34.45 6.24 -6.08
C ARG A 194 -33.86 4.90 -6.52
N LEU A 195 -32.56 4.82 -6.74
CA LEU A 195 -31.88 3.59 -7.16
C LEU A 195 -31.93 2.50 -6.08
N GLU A 196 -31.94 2.86 -4.79
CA GLU A 196 -32.12 1.91 -3.69
C GLU A 196 -33.45 1.16 -3.81
N GLN A 197 -34.52 1.87 -4.16
CA GLN A 197 -35.89 1.33 -4.28
C GLN A 197 -36.11 0.49 -5.53
N LEU A 198 -35.23 0.60 -6.54
CA LEU A 198 -35.33 -0.18 -7.77
C LEU A 198 -34.72 -1.58 -7.60
N ASP A 199 -35.36 -2.56 -8.22
CA ASP A 199 -34.83 -3.92 -8.36
C ASP A 199 -33.80 -3.96 -9.49
N LEU A 200 -32.60 -3.47 -9.18
CA LEU A 200 -31.43 -3.45 -10.06
C LEU A 200 -30.29 -4.19 -9.36
N ASP A 201 -29.41 -4.81 -10.14
CA ASP A 201 -28.17 -5.37 -9.60
C ASP A 201 -27.29 -4.26 -9.01
N PRO A 202 -26.50 -4.56 -7.95
CA PRO A 202 -25.63 -3.58 -7.30
C PRO A 202 -24.69 -2.85 -8.27
N GLU A 203 -24.14 -3.56 -9.25
CA GLU A 203 -23.22 -3.03 -10.25
C GLU A 203 -23.90 -1.97 -11.13
N THR A 204 -25.12 -2.23 -11.62
CA THR A 204 -25.94 -1.25 -12.34
C THR A 204 -26.28 -0.03 -11.47
N LYS A 205 -26.59 -0.22 -10.18
CA LYS A 205 -26.84 0.90 -9.24
C LYS A 205 -25.61 1.80 -9.10
N ILE A 206 -24.42 1.21 -9.00
CA ILE A 206 -23.15 1.94 -8.93
C ILE A 206 -22.92 2.71 -10.22
N ALA A 207 -23.01 2.06 -11.39
CA ALA A 207 -22.78 2.69 -12.68
C ALA A 207 -23.69 3.92 -12.89
N ARG A 208 -25.00 3.77 -12.64
CA ARG A 208 -25.97 4.87 -12.76
C ARG A 208 -25.71 6.01 -11.77
N THR A 209 -25.32 5.69 -10.54
CA THR A 209 -24.97 6.69 -9.54
C THR A 209 -23.73 7.49 -9.95
N ILE A 210 -22.70 6.80 -10.47
CA ILE A 210 -21.49 7.46 -10.94
C ILE A 210 -21.81 8.34 -12.15
N ASP A 211 -22.56 7.85 -13.14
CA ASP A 211 -22.95 8.68 -14.29
C ASP A 211 -23.74 9.93 -13.88
N PHE A 212 -24.68 9.80 -12.93
CA PHE A 212 -25.42 10.93 -12.40
C PHE A 212 -24.50 11.93 -11.66
N MET A 213 -23.58 11.42 -10.84
CA MET A 213 -22.55 12.23 -10.19
C MET A 213 -21.68 12.97 -11.22
N LEU A 214 -21.29 12.30 -12.32
CA LEU A 214 -20.52 12.93 -13.41
C LEU A 214 -21.29 14.05 -14.10
N GLN A 215 -22.60 13.89 -14.30
CA GLN A 215 -23.46 14.95 -14.83
C GLN A 215 -23.46 16.17 -13.91
N GLU A 216 -23.61 15.96 -12.61
CA GLU A 216 -23.57 17.04 -11.62
C GLU A 216 -22.19 17.69 -11.53
N TYR A 217 -21.11 16.90 -11.57
CA TYR A 217 -19.74 17.41 -11.59
C TYR A 217 -19.47 18.27 -12.84
N ARG A 218 -19.95 17.82 -14.01
CA ARG A 218 -19.92 18.59 -15.26
C ARG A 218 -20.70 19.90 -15.14
N HIS A 219 -21.88 19.88 -14.50
CA HIS A 219 -22.64 21.10 -14.23
C HIS A 219 -21.86 22.05 -13.33
N ILE A 220 -21.17 21.55 -12.30
CA ILE A 220 -20.33 22.36 -11.41
C ILE A 220 -19.18 23.01 -12.19
N LEU A 221 -18.46 22.24 -13.00
CA LEU A 221 -17.36 22.74 -13.81
C LEU A 221 -17.81 23.81 -14.81
N ARG A 222 -18.95 23.60 -15.47
CA ARG A 222 -19.48 24.53 -16.48
C ARG A 222 -20.16 25.76 -15.90
N SER A 223 -20.76 25.63 -14.73
CA SER A 223 -21.31 26.75 -13.98
C SER A 223 -20.25 27.48 -13.16
N GLY A 224 -18.96 27.12 -13.33
CA GLY A 224 -17.81 27.84 -12.78
C GLY A 224 -18.07 29.33 -12.92
N LEU A 225 -18.23 29.97 -11.76
CA LEU A 225 -18.65 31.36 -11.60
C LEU A 225 -18.00 32.23 -12.68
N THR A 226 -18.82 32.94 -13.44
CA THR A 226 -18.46 33.98 -14.41
C THR A 226 -17.79 35.21 -13.75
N GLY A 227 -17.04 35.02 -12.67
CA GLY A 227 -16.36 36.08 -11.94
C GLY A 227 -15.76 35.57 -10.64
N MET A 228 -14.65 34.85 -10.71
CA MET A 228 -13.48 35.01 -9.83
C MET A 228 -12.41 34.02 -10.28
N SER A 229 -11.26 34.56 -10.67
CA SER A 229 -10.09 33.80 -11.09
C SER A 229 -9.45 33.09 -9.90
N SER A 230 -9.65 31.78 -9.79
CA SER A 230 -8.64 30.88 -9.26
C SER A 230 -8.76 29.52 -9.96
N SER A 231 -7.62 28.89 -10.18
CA SER A 231 -7.38 27.71 -11.02
C SER A 231 -7.91 26.38 -10.45
N GLU A 232 -8.88 26.44 -9.55
CA GLU A 232 -9.52 25.29 -8.92
C GLU A 232 -11.01 25.59 -8.83
N THR A 233 -11.88 24.59 -8.95
CA THR A 233 -13.32 24.75 -9.20
C THR A 233 -14.11 25.53 -8.15
N GLY A 234 -13.48 26.13 -7.13
CA GLY A 234 -14.04 26.95 -6.05
C GLY A 234 -15.10 26.25 -5.18
N SER A 235 -15.50 25.05 -5.57
CA SER A 235 -16.62 24.31 -5.01
C SER A 235 -16.11 23.17 -4.15
N ARG A 236 -16.35 23.27 -2.85
CA ARG A 236 -16.09 22.18 -1.89
C ARG A 236 -16.77 20.86 -2.31
N LEU A 237 -17.95 20.94 -2.94
CA LEU A 237 -18.63 19.78 -3.49
C LEU A 237 -17.83 19.14 -4.63
N ALA A 238 -17.29 19.91 -5.57
CA ALA A 238 -16.46 19.37 -6.66
C ALA A 238 -15.20 18.68 -6.12
N ALA A 239 -14.52 19.30 -5.15
CA ALA A 239 -13.35 18.71 -4.51
C ALA A 239 -13.68 17.38 -3.81
N ASN A 240 -14.81 17.31 -3.09
CA ASN A 240 -15.22 16.08 -2.42
C ASN A 240 -15.66 14.98 -3.40
N LEU A 241 -16.35 15.33 -4.48
CA LEU A 241 -16.68 14.38 -5.55
C LEU A 241 -15.42 13.86 -6.26
N GLN A 242 -14.42 14.73 -6.46
CA GLN A 242 -13.12 14.32 -6.99
C GLN A 242 -12.41 13.36 -6.05
N ASN A 243 -12.33 13.66 -4.75
CA ASN A 243 -11.73 12.76 -3.75
C ASN A 243 -12.47 11.42 -3.68
N PHE A 244 -13.80 11.44 -3.77
CA PHE A 244 -14.61 10.21 -3.82
C PHE A 244 -14.30 9.38 -5.08
N SER A 245 -14.29 10.01 -6.27
CA SER A 245 -14.01 9.33 -7.53
C SER A 245 -12.62 8.70 -7.58
N GLN A 246 -11.61 9.36 -7.02
CA GLN A 246 -10.25 8.83 -6.93
C GLN A 246 -10.18 7.54 -6.09
N LYS A 247 -10.99 7.44 -5.02
CA LYS A 247 -11.10 6.20 -4.23
C LYS A 247 -11.72 5.04 -5.01
N LEU A 248 -12.49 5.33 -6.06
CA LEU A 248 -13.02 4.34 -6.99
C LEU A 248 -12.06 4.03 -8.16
N GLY A 249 -10.88 4.65 -8.19
CA GLY A 249 -9.96 4.54 -9.33
C GLY A 249 -10.43 5.29 -10.58
N ILE A 250 -11.27 6.32 -10.40
CA ILE A 250 -11.77 7.18 -11.47
C ILE A 250 -11.12 8.56 -11.34
N GLU A 251 -10.42 8.99 -12.38
CA GLU A 251 -9.75 10.29 -12.41
C GLU A 251 -10.61 11.34 -13.13
N LEU A 252 -11.16 12.30 -12.37
CA LEU A 252 -11.99 13.36 -12.96
C LEU A 252 -11.13 14.51 -13.53
N PRO A 253 -11.53 15.09 -14.67
CA PRO A 253 -10.85 16.22 -15.27
C PRO A 253 -11.07 17.50 -14.46
N LYS A 254 -10.02 18.33 -14.33
CA LYS A 254 -10.09 19.62 -13.63
C LYS A 254 -10.85 20.71 -14.40
N SER A 255 -10.98 20.56 -15.71
CA SER A 255 -11.68 21.46 -16.62
C SER A 255 -12.28 20.66 -17.78
N LEU A 256 -13.34 21.18 -18.40
CA LEU A 256 -13.98 20.56 -19.58
C LEU A 256 -14.08 21.57 -20.71
N GLU A 257 -13.81 21.11 -21.93
CA GLU A 257 -14.05 21.90 -23.13
C GLU A 257 -15.56 22.09 -23.39
N LYS A 258 -15.90 23.13 -24.16
CA LYS A 258 -17.28 23.41 -24.53
C LYS A 258 -17.82 22.25 -25.38
N GLY A 259 -18.89 21.61 -24.90
CA GLY A 259 -19.52 20.48 -25.59
C GLY A 259 -18.98 19.10 -25.18
N GLN A 260 -17.82 19.03 -24.52
CA GLN A 260 -17.24 17.76 -24.08
C GLN A 260 -18.21 17.00 -23.13
N PRO A 261 -18.61 15.76 -23.47
CA PRO A 261 -19.38 14.92 -22.56
C PRO A 261 -18.52 14.52 -21.37
N LEU A 262 -19.16 14.27 -20.23
CA LEU A 262 -18.54 13.64 -19.07
C LEU A 262 -19.47 12.50 -18.62
N THR A 263 -19.10 11.30 -19.02
CA THR A 263 -19.76 10.02 -18.79
C THR A 263 -18.70 8.95 -18.49
N LEU A 264 -19.10 7.82 -17.94
CA LEU A 264 -18.20 6.68 -17.76
C LEU A 264 -17.48 6.30 -19.07
N GLN A 265 -18.21 6.24 -20.21
CA GLN A 265 -17.62 5.94 -21.52
C GLN A 265 -16.54 6.95 -21.90
N SER A 266 -16.80 8.26 -21.77
CA SER A 266 -15.82 9.28 -22.10
C SER A 266 -14.57 9.22 -21.20
N LEU A 267 -14.69 8.76 -19.95
CA LEU A 267 -13.56 8.56 -19.06
C LEU A 267 -12.75 7.32 -19.46
N ARG A 268 -13.41 6.24 -19.91
CA ARG A 268 -12.75 5.05 -20.47
C ARG A 268 -11.92 5.42 -21.69
N ASP A 269 -12.52 6.12 -22.66
CA ASP A 269 -11.86 6.49 -23.92
C ASP A 269 -10.59 7.33 -23.69
N ASN A 270 -10.53 8.05 -22.57
CA ASN A 270 -9.38 8.88 -22.17
C ASN A 270 -8.44 8.20 -21.16
N GLY A 271 -8.62 6.90 -20.87
CA GLY A 271 -7.78 6.16 -19.91
C GLY A 271 -7.90 6.63 -18.46
N LYS A 272 -9.02 7.25 -18.09
CA LYS A 272 -9.29 7.83 -16.76
C LYS A 272 -10.07 6.89 -15.83
N ILE A 273 -10.38 5.69 -16.31
CA ILE A 273 -10.92 4.58 -15.54
C ILE A 273 -10.27 3.29 -16.05
N ASN A 274 -10.01 2.34 -15.16
CA ASN A 274 -9.53 1.02 -15.54
C ASN A 274 -10.55 0.30 -16.43
N GLU A 275 -10.11 -0.24 -17.57
CA GLU A 275 -10.99 -0.88 -18.56
C GLU A 275 -11.77 -2.06 -17.98
N ALA A 276 -11.12 -2.93 -17.21
CA ALA A 276 -11.79 -4.07 -16.58
C ALA A 276 -12.84 -3.62 -15.56
N LEU A 277 -12.58 -2.54 -14.82
CA LEU A 277 -13.57 -1.95 -13.90
C LEU A 277 -14.75 -1.34 -14.65
N TYR A 278 -14.49 -0.63 -15.75
CA TYR A 278 -15.54 -0.10 -16.63
C TYR A 278 -16.43 -1.24 -17.15
N ASP A 279 -15.82 -2.22 -17.82
CA ASP A 279 -16.55 -3.33 -18.44
C ASP A 279 -17.38 -4.06 -17.39
N HIS A 280 -16.84 -4.31 -16.20
CA HIS A 280 -17.58 -4.95 -15.13
C HIS A 280 -18.83 -4.15 -14.69
N MET A 281 -18.73 -2.82 -14.59
CA MET A 281 -19.87 -1.98 -14.22
C MET A 281 -20.91 -1.83 -15.33
N THR A 282 -20.50 -1.92 -16.61
CA THR A 282 -21.38 -1.65 -17.75
C THR A 282 -21.92 -2.89 -18.46
N THR A 283 -21.32 -4.08 -18.25
CA THR A 283 -21.80 -5.34 -18.87
C THR A 283 -23.25 -5.66 -18.47
N SER A 284 -23.64 -5.41 -17.21
CA SER A 284 -25.04 -5.60 -16.75
C SER A 284 -26.04 -4.65 -17.42
N ILE A 285 -25.57 -3.47 -17.85
CA ILE A 285 -26.42 -2.44 -18.48
C ILE A 285 -26.79 -2.84 -19.92
N GLU A 286 -25.86 -3.46 -20.65
CA GLU A 286 -26.10 -3.90 -22.03
C GLU A 286 -27.08 -5.07 -22.12
N GLU A 287 -27.06 -6.00 -21.14
CA GLU A 287 -28.03 -7.10 -21.07
C GLU A 287 -29.46 -6.62 -20.74
N ASP A 288 -29.61 -5.56 -19.93
CA ASP A 288 -30.90 -4.97 -19.56
C ASP A 288 -31.49 -4.13 -20.71
N HIS A 289 -30.64 -3.47 -21.52
CA HIS A 289 -31.06 -2.81 -22.76
C HIS A 289 -31.43 -3.82 -23.88
N GLY A 290 -30.73 -4.94 -23.97
CA GLY A 290 -31.07 -6.03 -24.91
C GLY A 290 -32.42 -6.70 -24.62
N LYS A 291 -32.84 -6.78 -23.35
CA LYS A 291 -34.18 -7.27 -22.97
C LYS A 291 -35.30 -6.28 -23.28
N ARG A 292 -35.04 -4.97 -23.24
CA ARG A 292 -36.05 -3.93 -23.53
C ARG A 292 -36.29 -3.69 -25.02
N LEU A 293 -35.39 -4.14 -25.90
CA LEU A 293 -35.52 -4.00 -27.36
C LEU A 293 -36.16 -5.22 -28.04
N ASN A 294 -36.58 -6.24 -27.27
CA ASN A 294 -37.32 -7.42 -27.75
C ASN A 294 -38.82 -7.35 -27.40
N PHE A 295 -39.44 -6.19 -27.62
CA PHE A 295 -40.89 -6.00 -27.59
C PHE A 295 -41.35 -5.20 -28.80
#